data_AF-A0A9D2TCD2-F1
#
_entry.id   AF-A0A9D2TCD2-F1
#
_cell.length_a   1.000
_cell.length_b   1.000
_cell.length_c   1.000
_cell.angle_alpha   90.00
_cell.angle_beta   90.00
_cell.angle_gamma   90.00
#
_symmetry.space_group_name_H-M   'P 1'
#
loop_
_entity.id
_entity.type
_entity.pdbx_description
1 polymer ?
#
loop_
_entity_poly.entity_id
_entity_poly.type
_entity_poly.pdbx_seq_one_letter_code
_entity_poly.pdbx_strand_id
1 'polypeptide(L)' 'QLRLETGRTHQIRVHMKSIGCPLLGDYLYHPDFSLIGRTALHSSQLSFVHPITQKQLHFCAPLPKDMAGLFPQNA' A
#
# COMPACT_ATOMS: atom_id res chain seq x y z
N GLN A 1 3.40 2.56 -7.58
CA GLN A 1 2.15 1.78 -7.38
C GLN A 1 2.49 0.31 -7.49
N LEU A 2 1.84 -0.57 -6.71
CA LEU A 2 2.06 -2.02 -6.73
C LEU A 2 0.77 -2.73 -7.14
N ARG A 3 0.90 -3.83 -7.90
CA ARG A 3 -0.22 -4.71 -8.27
C ARG A 3 0.06 -6.11 -7.74
N LEU A 4 -0.94 -6.72 -7.12
CA LEU A 4 -0.81 -8.04 -6.51
C LEU A 4 -1.35 -9.14 -7.45
N GLU A 5 -0.52 -10.14 -7.71
CA GLU A 5 -0.93 -11.40 -8.36
C GLU A 5 -1.27 -12.47 -7.31
N THR A 6 -0.60 -12.43 -6.16
CA THR A 6 -0.85 -13.31 -5.01
C THR A 6 -1.04 -12.49 -3.73
N GLY A 7 -1.65 -13.09 -2.71
CA GLY A 7 -1.93 -12.45 -1.41
C GLY A 7 -1.23 -13.12 -0.22
N ARG A 8 0.06 -13.48 -0.34
CA ARG A 8 0.80 -14.11 0.76
C ARG A 8 0.97 -13.13 1.93
N THR A 9 1.09 -13.67 3.14
CA THR A 9 1.32 -12.87 4.35
C THR A 9 2.56 -11.98 4.19
N HIS A 10 2.38 -10.68 4.45
CA HIS A 10 3.42 -9.65 4.35
C HIS A 10 4.09 -9.52 2.97
N GLN A 11 3.52 -10.06 1.89
CA GLN A 11 4.16 -10.17 0.57
C GLN A 11 4.82 -8.88 0.09
N ILE A 12 4.09 -7.75 0.10
CA ILE A 12 4.64 -6.45 -0.30
C ILE A 12 5.81 -6.05 0.59
N ARG A 13 5.64 -6.14 1.91
CA ARG A 13 6.62 -5.67 2.90
C ARG A 13 7.96 -6.39 2.75
N VAL A 14 7.91 -7.71 2.62
CA VAL A 14 9.11 -8.55 2.41
C VAL A 14 9.76 -8.25 1.06
N HIS A 15 8.99 -8.19 -0.02
CA HIS A 15 9.53 -7.93 -1.36
C HIS A 15 10.17 -6.55 -1.48
N MET A 16 9.53 -5.53 -0.91
CA MET A 16 10.07 -4.16 -0.92
C MET A 16 11.39 -4.09 -0.13
N LYS A 17 11.48 -4.77 1.02
CA LYS A 17 12.74 -4.92 1.75
C LYS A 17 13.80 -5.66 0.95
N SER A 18 13.45 -6.76 0.27
CA SER A 18 14.43 -7.60 -0.44
C SER A 18 15.06 -6.90 -1.64
N ILE A 19 14.35 -5.96 -2.27
CA ILE A 19 14.89 -5.15 -3.37
C ILE A 19 15.63 -3.89 -2.91
N GLY A 20 15.83 -3.71 -1.60
CA GLY A 20 16.52 -2.56 -1.02
C GLY A 20 15.67 -1.28 -0.91
N CYS A 21 14.35 -1.37 -1.12
CA CYS A 21 13.41 -0.26 -1.01
C CYS A 21 12.34 -0.52 0.06
N PRO A 22 12.70 -0.71 1.34
CA PRO A 22 11.73 -1.05 2.37
C PRO A 22 10.69 0.07 2.60
N LEU A 23 9.53 -0.32 3.15
CA LEU A 23 8.47 0.61 3.50
C LEU A 23 8.79 1.32 4.82
N LEU A 24 8.60 2.64 4.87
CA LEU A 24 8.67 3.43 6.10
C LEU A 24 7.60 2.99 7.11
N GLY A 25 7.90 3.13 8.39
CA GLY A 25 7.05 2.75 9.52
C GLY A 25 6.74 1.26 9.59
N ASP A 26 7.53 0.40 8.94
CA ASP A 26 7.37 -1.04 9.00
C ASP A 26 8.08 -1.63 10.21
N TYR A 27 7.35 -1.83 11.31
CA TYR A 27 7.90 -2.36 12.56
C TYR A 27 8.75 -3.63 12.42
N LEU A 28 8.44 -4.53 11.48
CA LEU A 28 9.16 -5.80 11.35
C LEU A 28 10.33 -5.73 10.37
N TYR A 29 10.18 -5.02 9.25
CA TYR A 29 11.15 -5.08 8.15
C TYR A 29 11.97 -3.80 7.97
N HIS A 30 11.50 -2.66 8.49
CA HIS A 30 12.17 -1.37 8.48
C HIS A 30 11.53 -0.39 9.47
N PRO A 31 11.91 -0.48 10.76
CA PRO A 31 11.29 0.30 11.85
C PRO A 31 11.76 1.76 11.87
N ASP A 32 11.73 2.43 10.70
CA ASP A 32 11.98 3.85 10.56
C ASP A 32 10.65 4.61 10.60
N PHE A 33 10.38 5.26 11.73
CA PHE A 33 9.16 6.02 11.98
C PHE A 33 9.39 7.55 11.89
N SER A 34 10.51 7.98 11.30
CA SER A 34 10.89 9.40 11.22
C SER A 34 9.84 10.27 10.52
N LEU A 35 9.12 9.71 9.55
CA LEU A 35 8.16 10.44 8.72
C LEU A 35 6.71 9.95 8.87
N ILE A 36 6.48 8.71 9.35
CA ILE A 36 5.14 8.13 9.48
C ILE A 36 5.08 7.12 10.63
N GLY A 37 3.99 7.16 11.41
CA GLY A 37 3.81 6.31 12.60
C GLY A 37 3.31 4.89 12.33
N ARG A 38 3.13 4.51 11.06
CA ARG A 38 2.65 3.18 10.64
C ARG A 38 3.29 2.78 9.31
N THR A 39 3.16 1.52 8.93
CA THR A 39 3.64 1.03 7.64
C THR A 39 3.03 1.85 6.50
N ALA A 40 3.89 2.45 5.67
CA ALA A 40 3.57 3.25 4.49
C ALA A 40 3.01 2.39 3.35
N LEU A 41 1.91 1.69 3.62
CA LEU A 41 1.19 0.83 2.69
C LEU A 41 -0.30 1.18 2.74
N HIS A 42 -0.91 1.32 1.57
CA HIS A 42 -2.33 1.65 1.42
C HIS A 42 -2.94 0.85 0.28
N SER A 43 -4.08 0.23 0.53
CA SER A 43 -4.87 -0.45 -0.50
C SER A 43 -5.72 0.59 -1.23
N SER A 44 -5.15 1.23 -2.25
CA SER A 44 -5.79 2.37 -2.94
C SER A 44 -6.92 1.97 -3.89
N GLN A 45 -6.92 0.74 -4.40
CA GLN A 45 -7.85 0.29 -5.42
C GLN A 45 -8.16 -1.20 -5.25
N LEU A 46 -9.42 -1.56 -5.49
CA LEU A 46 -9.88 -2.94 -5.56
C LEU A 46 -10.79 -3.08 -6.79
N SER A 47 -10.57 -4.12 -7.58
CA SER A 47 -11.42 -4.43 -8.74
C SER A 47 -11.62 -5.93 -8.84
N PHE A 48 -12.88 -6.34 -9.01
CA PHE A 48 -13.27 -7.74 -9.16
C PHE A 48 -14.62 -7.82 -9.88
N VAL A 49 -14.90 -9.01 -10.42
CA VAL A 49 -16.22 -9.31 -10.99
C VAL A 49 -17.16 -9.68 -9.85
N HIS A 50 -18.29 -8.98 -9.73
CA HIS A 50 -19.29 -9.30 -8.70
C HIS A 50 -19.75 -10.75 -8.87
N PRO A 51 -19.69 -11.60 -7.82
CA PRO A 51 -19.90 -13.06 -7.97
C PRO A 51 -21.31 -13.44 -8.45
N ILE A 52 -22.33 -12.66 -8.06
CA ILE A 52 -23.72 -12.87 -8.49
C ILE A 52 -24.05 -12.13 -9.79
N THR A 53 -23.85 -10.81 -9.84
CA THR A 53 -24.30 -10.00 -10.98
C THR A 53 -23.36 -10.06 -12.20
N GLN A 54 -22.17 -10.64 -12.06
CA GLN A 54 -21.12 -10.71 -13.09
C GLN A 54 -20.68 -9.36 -13.65
N LYS A 55 -21.04 -8.25 -12.99
CA LYS A 55 -20.62 -6.91 -13.37
C LYS A 55 -19.22 -6.62 -12.82
N GLN A 56 -18.42 -5.92 -13.62
CA GLN A 56 -17.14 -5.40 -13.16
C GLN A 56 -17.40 -4.34 -12.07
N LEU A 57 -16.81 -4.55 -10.89
CA LEU A 57 -16.78 -3.57 -9.82
C LEU A 57 -15.40 -2.95 -9.73
N HIS A 58 -15.38 -1.68 -9.34
CA HIS A 58 -14.18 -0.89 -9.15
C HIS A 58 -14.37 0.04 -7.96
N PHE A 59 -13.47 -0.06 -6.98
CA PHE A 59 -13.48 0.76 -5.78
C PHE A 59 -12.14 1.49 -5.65
N CYS A 60 -12.20 2.75 -5.24
CA CYS A 60 -11.04 3.58 -4.92
C CYS A 60 -11.11 4.03 -3.47
N ALA A 61 -9.98 4.03 -2.79
CA ALA A 61 -9.81 4.69 -1.49
C ALA A 61 -8.80 5.84 -1.66
N PRO A 62 -9.15 7.09 -1.27
CA PRO A 62 -8.24 8.22 -1.39
C PRO A 62 -6.98 7.99 -0.57
N LEU A 63 -5.89 8.66 -0.94
CA LEU A 63 -4.63 8.59 -0.19
C LEU A 63 -4.88 9.11 1.25
N PRO A 64 -4.55 8.32 2.29
CA PRO A 64 -4.71 8.76 3.68
C PRO A 64 -3.87 10.01 3.98
N LYS A 65 -4.37 10.89 4.87
CA LYS A 65 -3.75 12.19 5.16
C LYS A 65 -2.30 12.08 5.65
N ASP A 66 -1.99 11.07 6.44
CA ASP A 66 -0.65 10.81 6.95
C ASP A 66 0.35 10.50 5.83
N MET A 67 -0.06 9.72 4.82
CA MET A 67 0.75 9.45 3.64
C MET A 67 0.78 10.63 2.67
N ALA A 68 -0.33 11.37 2.53
CA ALA A 68 -0.38 12.57 1.71
C ALA A 68 0.61 13.64 2.21
N GLY A 69 0.78 13.76 3.53
CA GLY A 69 1.75 14.67 4.15
C GLY A 69 3.23 14.33 3.89
N LEU A 70 3.53 13.16 3.32
CA LEU A 70 4.90 12.77 2.93
C LEU A 70 5.36 13.39 1.61
N PHE A 71 4.42 13.85 0.78
CA PHE A 71 4.72 14.43 -0.51
C PHE A 71 4.87 15.96 -0.39
N PRO A 72 5.80 16.57 -1.15
CA PRO A 72 5.91 18.02 -1.20
C PRO A 72 4.60 18.61 -1.72
N GLN A 73 4.15 19.73 -1.14
CA GLN A 73 2.86 20.36 -1.46
C GLN A 73 2.80 21.02 -2.85
N ASN A 74 3.91 21.01 -3.61
CA ASN A 74 4.06 21.69 -4.90
C ASN A 74 4.66 20.77 -5.98
N ALA A 75 3.89 19.76 -6.41
CA ALA A 75 4.17 19.03 -7.65
C ALA A 75 2.97 19.13 -8.59
#